data_AF-A0A0J6S8Z9-F1
#
_entry.id   AF-A0A0J6S8Z9-F1
#
_cell.length_a   1.000
_cell.length_b   1.000
_cell.length_c   1.000
_cell.angle_alpha   90.00
_cell.angle_beta   90.00
_cell.angle_gamma   90.00
#
_symmetry.space_group_name_H-M   'P 1'
#
loop_
_entity.id
_entity.type
_entity.pdbx_description
1 polymer ?
#
loop_
_entity_poly.entity_id
_entity_poly.type
_entity_poly.pdbx_seq_one_letter_code
_entity_poly.pdbx_strand_id
1 'polypeptide(L)'
;MEHNRTVDSPATVGLRGRCPRCGEGHLFKGFLSFRPACEVCGLDFRFIDSADGPAFFVMSIVGIVVVALAMWVEFAYEPPMWVHALLWAPLSIVLS
;
A
#
# COMPACT_ATOMS: atom_id res chain seq x y z
N MET A 1 15.94 -20.38 -26.64
CA MET A 1 14.62 -19.72 -26.57
C MET A 1 14.89 -18.23 -26.45
N GLU A 2 14.77 -17.54 -27.57
CA GLU A 2 15.06 -16.11 -27.73
C GLU A 2 14.03 -15.31 -26.91
N HIS A 3 14.45 -14.76 -25.77
CA HIS A 3 13.60 -13.88 -24.98
C HIS A 3 13.58 -12.51 -25.66
N ASN A 4 12.59 -12.31 -26.55
CA ASN A 4 12.34 -11.10 -27.32
C ASN A 4 12.30 -9.88 -26.39
N ARG A 5 13.32 -9.03 -26.47
CA ARG A 5 13.54 -7.88 -25.59
C ARG A 5 12.73 -6.69 -26.10
N THR A 6 11.50 -6.52 -25.65
CA THR A 6 10.93 -5.16 -25.58
C THR A 6 11.69 -4.45 -24.48
N VAL A 7 12.67 -3.63 -24.85
CA VAL A 7 13.47 -2.80 -23.95
C VAL A 7 12.61 -1.63 -23.48
N ASP A 8 11.46 -1.93 -22.87
CA ASP A 8 10.76 -0.94 -22.07
C ASP A 8 11.60 -0.72 -20.81
N SER A 9 11.78 0.54 -20.44
CA SER A 9 12.57 0.85 -19.24
C SER A 9 11.97 0.11 -18.03
N PRO A 10 12.80 -0.41 -17.12
CA PRO A 10 12.31 -1.08 -15.91
C PRO A 10 11.31 -0.21 -15.14
N ALA A 11 11.51 1.11 -15.18
CA ALA A 11 10.61 2.10 -14.61
C ALA A 11 9.24 2.12 -15.29
N THR A 12 9.17 2.11 -16.63
CA THR A 12 7.88 2.12 -17.35
C THR A 12 7.12 0.81 -17.20
N VAL A 13 7.82 -0.33 -17.19
CA VAL A 13 7.21 -1.65 -16.93
C VAL A 13 6.65 -1.74 -15.50
N GLY A 14 7.43 -1.25 -14.52
CA GLY A 14 7.00 -1.18 -13.12
C GLY A 14 5.80 -0.25 -12.91
N LEU A 15 5.84 0.96 -13.51
CA LEU A 15 4.74 1.93 -13.41
C LEU A 15 3.44 1.41 -14.04
N ARG A 16 3.55 0.60 -15.10
CA ARG A 16 2.39 -0.04 -15.76
C ARG A 16 1.91 -1.31 -15.06
N GLY A 17 2.58 -1.76 -13.99
CA GLY A 17 2.23 -2.99 -13.28
C GLY A 17 2.37 -4.25 -14.14
N ARG A 18 3.39 -4.28 -15.01
CA ARG A 18 3.65 -5.38 -15.94
C ARG A 18 4.83 -6.23 -15.49
N CYS A 19 4.96 -7.43 -16.05
CA CYS A 19 6.02 -8.37 -15.74
C CYS A 19 7.40 -7.78 -16.10
N PRO A 20 8.38 -7.76 -15.18
CA PRO A 20 9.72 -7.21 -15.43
C PRO A 20 10.52 -7.99 -16.47
N ARG A 21 10.14 -9.26 -16.73
CA ARG A 21 10.80 -10.11 -17.71
C ARG A 21 10.20 -9.92 -19.09
N CYS A 22 8.89 -10.08 -19.26
CA CYS A 22 8.26 -10.05 -20.60
C CYS A 22 7.53 -8.75 -20.97
N GLY A 23 7.32 -7.80 -20.05
CA GLY A 23 6.62 -6.53 -20.33
C GLY A 23 5.11 -6.65 -20.59
N GLU A 24 4.60 -7.84 -20.88
CA GLU A 24 3.20 -8.06 -21.29
C GLU A 24 2.30 -8.61 -20.16
N GLY A 25 2.81 -9.54 -19.34
CA GLY A 25 1.98 -10.15 -18.29
C GLY A 25 1.65 -9.19 -17.14
N HIS A 26 0.50 -9.35 -16.50
CA HIS A 26 0.11 -8.53 -15.34
C HIS A 26 0.84 -8.97 -14.06
N LEU A 27 1.34 -8.00 -13.29
CA LEU A 27 1.99 -8.24 -12.00
C LEU A 27 0.97 -8.43 -10.85
N PHE A 28 -0.14 -7.68 -10.89
CA PHE A 28 -1.16 -7.67 -9.85
C PHE A 28 -2.41 -8.49 -10.22
N LYS A 29 -3.04 -9.13 -9.22
CA LYS A 29 -4.32 -9.87 -9.28
C LYS A 29 -5.44 -9.08 -8.57
N GLY A 30 -5.45 -7.76 -8.72
CA GLY A 30 -6.38 -6.88 -8.01
C GLY A 30 -5.72 -5.54 -7.71
N PHE A 31 -6.12 -4.90 -6.61
CA PHE A 31 -5.59 -3.59 -6.23
C PHE A 31 -4.23 -3.68 -5.52
N LEU A 32 -4.07 -4.62 -4.57
CA LEU A 32 -2.86 -4.77 -3.74
C LEU A 32 -2.26 -6.18 -3.75
N SER A 33 -2.93 -7.15 -4.39
CA SER A 33 -2.48 -8.56 -4.38
C SER A 33 -1.57 -8.87 -5.56
N PHE A 34 -0.40 -9.45 -5.30
CA PHE A 34 0.48 -9.97 -6.34
C PHE A 34 -0.04 -11.29 -6.93
N ARG A 35 0.17 -11.50 -8.23
CA ARG A 35 0.00 -12.81 -8.86
C ARG A 35 1.13 -13.75 -8.40
N PRO A 36 0.92 -15.07 -8.31
CA PRO A 36 2.00 -16.01 -7.97
C PRO A 36 2.99 -16.20 -9.13
N ALA A 37 2.53 -16.09 -10.39
CA ALA A 37 3.38 -16.21 -11.56
C ALA A 37 2.84 -15.38 -12.74
N CYS A 38 3.72 -15.06 -13.68
CA CYS A 38 3.38 -14.36 -14.91
C CYS A 38 2.57 -15.26 -15.87
N GLU A 39 1.48 -14.72 -16.44
CA GLU A 39 0.59 -15.42 -17.38
C GLU A 39 1.24 -15.75 -18.73
N VAL A 40 2.27 -14.99 -19.14
CA VAL A 40 2.91 -15.12 -20.47
C VAL A 40 4.23 -15.88 -20.39
N CYS A 41 5.11 -15.51 -19.46
CA CYS A 41 6.47 -16.08 -19.38
C CYS A 41 6.68 -17.06 -18.23
N GLY A 42 5.68 -17.27 -17.37
CA GLY A 42 5.77 -18.21 -16.24
C GLY A 42 6.77 -17.81 -15.15
N LEU A 43 7.22 -16.56 -15.11
CA LEU A 43 8.10 -16.07 -14.04
C LEU A 43 7.36 -16.12 -12.70
N ASP A 44 7.91 -16.84 -11.73
CA ASP A 44 7.42 -16.86 -10.35
C ASP A 44 7.67 -15.50 -9.69
N PHE A 45 6.62 -14.89 -9.13
CA PHE A 45 6.65 -13.56 -8.51
C PHE A 45 6.80 -13.62 -6.98
N ARG A 46 6.95 -14.81 -6.38
CA ARG A 46 7.11 -14.98 -4.92
C ARG A 46 8.35 -14.27 -4.36
N PHE A 47 9.34 -13.96 -5.18
CA PHE A 47 10.54 -13.22 -4.77
C PHE A 47 10.28 -11.71 -4.55
N ILE A 48 9.16 -11.19 -5.05
CA ILE A 48 8.83 -9.75 -5.03
C ILE A 48 7.90 -9.41 -3.86
N ASP A 49 7.55 -10.39 -3.04
CA ASP A 49 6.69 -10.18 -1.87
C ASP A 49 7.43 -9.31 -0.85
N SER A 50 7.24 -8.01 -0.99
CA SER A 50 7.96 -6.96 -0.25
C SER A 50 7.29 -6.65 1.08
N ALA A 51 6.35 -7.49 1.53
CA ALA A 51 5.61 -7.41 2.79
C ALA A 51 5.21 -5.97 3.12
N ASP A 52 4.21 -5.44 2.42
CA ASP A 52 3.45 -4.20 2.73
C ASP A 52 4.25 -3.01 3.31
N GLY A 53 5.51 -2.83 2.95
CA GLY A 53 6.35 -1.71 3.39
C GLY A 53 5.67 -0.34 3.25
N PRO A 54 5.00 -0.04 2.11
CA PRO A 54 4.25 1.20 1.95
C PRO A 54 3.10 1.38 2.95
N ALA A 55 2.39 0.30 3.31
CA ALA A 55 1.27 0.38 4.24
C ALA A 55 1.74 0.77 5.66
N PHE A 56 2.89 0.24 6.11
CA PHE A 56 3.47 0.62 7.39
C PHE A 56 3.77 2.13 7.48
N PHE A 57 4.34 2.71 6.43
CA PHE A 57 4.64 4.15 6.40
C PHE A 57 3.36 4.99 6.40
N VAL A 58 2.35 4.61 5.61
CA VAL A 58 1.07 5.32 5.57
C VAL A 58 0.41 5.29 6.96
N MET A 59 0.28 4.11 7.57
CA MET A 59 -0.36 3.96 8.89
C MET A 59 0.40 4.68 10.00
N SER A 60 1.74 4.69 9.96
CA SER A 60 2.56 5.39 10.96
C SER A 60 2.37 6.91 10.89
N ILE A 61 2.38 7.49 9.68
CA ILE A 61 2.17 8.93 9.49
C ILE A 61 0.76 9.33 9.94
N VAL A 62 -0.24 8.56 9.52
CA VAL A 62 -1.63 8.78 9.91
C VAL A 62 -1.80 8.72 11.42
N GLY A 63 -1.22 7.71 12.08
CA GLY A 63 -1.25 7.56 13.53
C GLY A 63 -0.64 8.76 14.27
N ILE A 64 0.53 9.25 13.82
CA ILE A 64 1.18 10.43 14.40
C ILE A 64 0.28 11.66 14.30
N VAL A 65 -0.31 11.90 13.14
CA VAL A 65 -1.19 13.06 12.91
C VAL A 65 -2.44 12.98 13.79
N VAL A 66 -3.10 11.81 13.83
CA VAL A 66 -4.30 11.59 14.64
C VAL A 66 -4.00 11.81 16.13
N VAL A 67 -2.92 11.23 16.65
CA VAL A 67 -2.53 11.38 18.06
C VAL A 67 -2.14 12.82 18.39
N ALA A 68 -1.41 13.50 17.52
CA ALA A 68 -1.02 14.90 17.73
C ALA A 68 -2.25 15.83 17.80
N LEU A 69 -3.21 15.64 16.89
CA LEU A 69 -4.47 16.38 16.89
C LEU A 69 -5.33 16.04 18.11
N ALA A 70 -5.34 14.77 18.53
CA ALA A 70 -6.06 14.34 19.73
C ALA A 70 -5.52 15.02 20.98
N MET A 71 -4.21 15.00 21.14
CA MET A 71 -3.53 15.66 22.25
C MET A 71 -3.76 17.18 22.22
N TRP A 72 -3.74 17.80 21.04
CA TRP A 72 -4.03 19.23 20.90
C TRP A 72 -5.46 19.58 21.35
N VAL A 73 -6.45 18.78 20.94
CA VAL A 73 -7.85 18.98 21.33
C VAL A 73 -8.04 18.80 22.84
N GLU A 74 -7.38 17.80 23.45
CA GLU A 74 -7.38 17.60 24.90
C GLU A 74 -6.86 18.84 25.64
N PHE A 75 -5.70 19.35 25.25
CA PHE A 75 -5.09 20.52 25.91
C PHE A 75 -5.86 21.83 25.67
N ALA A 76 -6.54 21.97 24.54
CA ALA A 76 -7.21 23.22 24.18
C ALA A 76 -8.64 23.31 24.72
N TYR A 77 -9.33 22.18 24.94
CA TYR A 77 -10.77 22.17 25.22
C TYR A 77 -11.17 21.34 26.44
N GLU A 78 -10.25 20.61 27.08
CA GLU A 78 -10.50 19.70 28.22
C GLU A 78 -11.82 18.90 28.06
N PRO A 79 -12.06 18.23 26.92
CA PRO A 79 -13.36 17.65 26.65
C PRO A 79 -13.62 16.47 27.62
N PRO A 80 -14.85 16.30 28.10
CA PRO A 80 -15.17 15.15 28.95
C PRO A 80 -14.93 13.83 28.17
N MET A 81 -14.40 12.82 28.84
CA MET A 81 -13.92 11.55 28.25
C MET A 81 -14.88 10.83 27.30
N TRP A 82 -16.20 11.06 27.44
CA TRP A 82 -17.19 10.49 26.53
C TRP A 82 -17.13 11.11 25.12
N VAL A 83 -16.75 12.39 25.00
CA VAL A 83 -16.52 13.06 23.70
C VAL A 83 -15.33 12.43 22.99
N HIS A 84 -14.26 12.10 23.73
CA HIS A 84 -13.12 11.39 23.17
C HIS A 84 -13.55 10.02 22.61
N ALA A 85 -14.29 9.23 23.39
CA ALA A 85 -14.76 7.93 22.92
C ALA A 85 -15.64 8.05 21.66
N LEU A 86 -16.52 9.07 21.61
CA LEU A 86 -17.46 9.25 20.51
C LEU A 86 -16.83 9.88 19.25
N LEU A 87 -15.70 10.58 19.39
CA LEU A 87 -14.96 11.18 18.27
C LEU A 87 -13.92 10.19 17.70
N TRP A 88 -13.09 9.60 18.57
CA TRP A 88 -11.96 8.78 18.14
C TRP A 88 -12.37 7.39 17.68
N ALA A 89 -13.34 6.74 18.34
CA ALA A 89 -13.77 5.40 17.95
C ALA A 89 -14.32 5.32 16.51
N PRO A 90 -15.27 6.18 16.07
CA PRO A 90 -15.71 6.16 14.68
C PRO A 90 -14.64 6.63 13.72
N LEU A 91 -13.81 7.62 14.10
CA LEU A 91 -12.70 8.08 13.25
C LEU A 91 -11.71 6.94 12.96
N SER A 92 -11.35 6.15 13.96
CA SER A 92 -10.46 4.99 13.81
C SER A 92 -11.08 3.90 12.94
N ILE A 93 -12.38 3.62 13.08
CA ILE A 93 -13.08 2.63 12.25
C ILE A 93 -13.14 3.07 10.78
N VAL A 94 -13.31 4.36 10.52
CA VAL A 94 -13.38 4.90 9.14
C VAL A 94 -12.02 4.92 8.46
N LEU A 95 -10.94 5.06 9.23
CA LEU A 95 -9.57 5.16 8.69
C LEU A 95 -8.88 3.81 8.48
N SER A 96 -9.37 2.74 9.13
CA SER A 96 -8.84 1.37 9.03
C SER A 96 -9.47 0.59 7.88
#